data_AF-K0SEZ1-F1
#
_entry.id   AF-K0SEZ1-F1
#
_cell.length_a   1.000
_cell.length_b   1.000
_cell.length_c   1.000
_cell.angle_alpha   90.00
_cell.angle_beta   90.00
_cell.angle_gamma   90.00
#
_symmetry.space_group_name_H-M   'P 1'
#
loop_
_entity.id
_entity.type
_entity.pdbx_description
1 polymer ?
#
loop_
_entity_poly.entity_id
_entity_poly.type
_entity_poly.pdbx_seq_one_letter_code
_entity_poly.pdbx_strand_id
1 'polypeptide(L)'
;MLRRAVAGALLWCNLVSSSSKPVSVPVFVANRVSRGRTGRRFGVEVAATDQFSGLTVVQLKDLLRDNGLPVSGKKSELIRRIAEHSSGPQPSSNPSSSQEDDEVLLGGLTVPQLTARLKDLGLPISGRKKELIERILEHEHPKVGDSVELDGEDNNDSDAGVVSVISDLDEAISGEGALGEISDLDEAISEEGLGKNLAGILGDILNESASDVGDIEGDEAKNDSRRARRKKYWKTSEVKDMIRSNDPRASAKAEELISYLKKMAEQEGDPDYLPGPIQYTLLIDAFAQGIENDGPEAMLRAESVVDNLLNEAESSSTVSPQMLNSLMSAYVKLGTQESAEKATLILQRLEYMGTFGDTAMKPTIHSYSIAISAWSAVGTEEAAANAERILNRLIEIHAQQKDADRADELCPNNIIFNTAVDAWARSGSAEAGPRAESLLHKMEKLSHDRNYDVRPDTITFNTCMKAWCNGPGSDGLLRAEELMKKLESHPEYPKRNGGILIVKPSRLSYNQLISAWAKSHYADAAIRA
;
A
#
# COMPACT_ATOMS: atom_id res chain seq x y z
N MET A 1 43.03 -1.98 -26.54
CA MET A 1 41.66 -1.50 -26.27
C MET A 1 41.45 -1.40 -24.77
N LEU A 2 41.87 -0.30 -24.11
CA LEU A 2 41.80 -0.20 -22.63
C LEU A 2 41.89 1.26 -22.10
N ARG A 3 41.35 2.22 -22.85
CA ARG A 3 41.41 3.68 -22.51
C ARG A 3 40.12 4.46 -22.82
N ARG A 4 38.96 3.81 -22.89
CA ARG A 4 37.64 4.48 -23.07
C ARG A 4 36.65 4.33 -21.91
N ALA A 5 36.91 3.44 -20.94
CA ALA A 5 36.00 3.21 -19.81
C ALA A 5 36.13 4.23 -18.66
N VAL A 6 37.21 5.01 -18.59
CA VAL A 6 37.49 5.92 -17.44
C VAL A 6 37.00 7.36 -17.69
N ALA A 7 36.54 7.69 -18.91
CA ALA A 7 36.15 9.06 -19.27
C ALA A 7 34.75 9.47 -18.75
N GLY A 8 33.86 8.52 -18.44
CA GLY A 8 32.51 8.82 -17.93
C GLY A 8 32.48 9.30 -16.48
N ALA A 9 33.37 8.78 -15.64
CA ALA A 9 33.34 9.03 -14.19
C ALA A 9 33.90 10.40 -13.75
N LEU A 10 34.59 11.13 -14.63
CA LEU A 10 35.27 12.39 -14.28
C LEU A 10 34.50 13.66 -14.67
N LEU A 11 33.35 13.54 -15.33
CA LEU A 11 32.50 14.68 -15.71
C LEU A 11 31.55 15.15 -14.59
N TRP A 12 31.38 14.35 -13.53
CA TRP A 12 30.50 14.68 -12.39
C TRP A 12 31.19 15.40 -11.22
N CYS A 13 32.53 15.45 -11.17
CA CYS A 13 33.27 16.05 -10.04
C CYS A 13 33.74 17.50 -10.25
N ASN A 14 33.50 18.10 -11.43
CA ASN A 14 34.24 19.31 -11.86
C ASN A 14 33.39 20.60 -11.98
N LEU A 15 32.22 20.68 -11.34
CA LEU A 15 31.40 21.90 -11.29
C LEU A 15 31.47 22.67 -9.95
N VAL A 16 32.55 22.46 -9.16
CA VAL A 16 32.80 23.17 -7.90
C VAL A 16 34.05 24.04 -8.01
N SER A 17 33.96 25.15 -8.76
CA SER A 17 34.71 26.40 -8.50
C SER A 17 34.37 27.51 -9.51
N SER A 18 34.34 28.75 -9.01
CA SER A 18 34.11 30.01 -9.76
C SER A 18 32.66 30.18 -10.28
N SER A 19 31.85 31.09 -9.75
CA SER A 19 32.19 32.51 -9.56
C SER A 19 31.27 33.23 -8.59
N SER A 20 31.79 34.28 -7.96
CA SER A 20 31.07 35.17 -7.07
C SER A 20 30.45 36.36 -7.80
N LYS A 21 29.15 36.62 -7.56
CA LYS A 21 28.53 37.95 -7.42
C LYS A 21 27.02 37.84 -7.13
N PRO A 22 26.47 38.62 -6.18
CA PRO A 22 25.03 38.65 -5.94
C PRO A 22 24.32 39.56 -6.95
N VAL A 23 23.19 39.11 -7.51
CA VAL A 23 22.25 39.96 -8.25
C VAL A 23 20.98 40.12 -7.43
N SER A 24 20.71 41.36 -7.02
CA SER A 24 19.54 41.76 -6.26
C SER A 24 18.29 41.80 -7.15
N VAL A 25 17.22 41.11 -6.74
CA VAL A 25 15.90 41.14 -7.40
C VAL A 25 14.90 41.89 -6.50
N PRO A 26 14.11 42.85 -7.02
CA PRO A 26 13.26 43.70 -6.18
C PRO A 26 11.99 42.99 -5.70
N VAL A 27 11.64 43.21 -4.42
CA VAL A 27 10.39 42.75 -3.80
C VAL A 27 9.22 43.64 -4.26
N PHE A 28 8.33 43.12 -5.09
CA PHE A 28 7.09 43.80 -5.46
C PHE A 28 5.99 43.51 -4.43
N VAL A 29 5.69 44.47 -3.56
CA VAL A 29 4.58 44.39 -2.60
C VAL A 29 3.26 44.71 -3.31
N ALA A 30 2.50 43.66 -3.67
CA ALA A 30 1.18 43.80 -4.28
C ALA A 30 0.10 44.08 -3.22
N ASN A 31 -0.13 45.35 -2.92
CA ASN A 31 -1.19 45.80 -2.01
C ASN A 31 -2.57 45.68 -2.67
N ARG A 32 -3.40 44.69 -2.29
CA ARG A 32 -4.70 44.44 -2.95
C ARG A 32 -5.87 45.03 -2.15
N VAL A 33 -6.30 46.21 -2.60
CA VAL A 33 -7.48 46.92 -2.08
C VAL A 33 -8.77 46.11 -2.29
N SER A 34 -9.49 45.84 -1.21
CA SER A 34 -10.84 45.28 -1.24
C SER A 34 -11.86 46.36 -1.65
N ARG A 35 -12.42 46.24 -2.86
CA ARG A 35 -13.61 46.99 -3.30
C ARG A 35 -14.77 46.03 -3.51
N GLY A 36 -15.76 46.10 -2.63
CA GLY A 36 -17.00 45.35 -2.79
C GLY A 36 -17.84 45.90 -3.94
N ARG A 37 -18.69 45.05 -4.53
CA ARG A 37 -19.78 45.47 -5.41
C ARG A 37 -20.97 44.55 -5.21
N THR A 38 -22.12 45.13 -4.89
CA THR A 38 -23.34 44.44 -4.43
C THR A 38 -24.44 44.46 -5.49
N GLY A 39 -25.23 43.37 -5.53
CA GLY A 39 -26.50 43.28 -6.26
C GLY A 39 -26.36 43.01 -7.76
N ARG A 40 -27.29 42.34 -8.44
CA ARG A 40 -28.62 41.73 -8.14
C ARG A 40 -28.84 40.68 -9.27
N ARG A 41 -29.71 39.66 -9.23
CA ARG A 41 -30.88 39.31 -8.40
C ARG A 41 -31.22 37.83 -8.67
N PHE A 42 -31.52 37.02 -7.66
CA PHE A 42 -32.64 36.06 -7.65
C PHE A 42 -32.94 35.76 -6.18
N GLY A 43 -34.14 36.14 -5.72
CA GLY A 43 -34.74 35.59 -4.49
C GLY A 43 -35.61 34.39 -4.89
N VAL A 44 -36.05 33.52 -3.98
CA VAL A 44 -36.42 33.76 -2.58
C VAL A 44 -36.04 32.52 -1.75
N GLU A 45 -35.07 32.63 -0.83
CA GLU A 45 -34.74 31.56 0.14
C GLU A 45 -33.79 32.02 1.27
N VAL A 46 -32.94 33.01 0.99
CA VAL A 46 -31.81 33.45 1.86
C VAL A 46 -32.23 34.08 3.21
N ALA A 47 -33.52 34.40 3.43
CA ALA A 47 -33.95 35.18 4.59
C ALA A 47 -33.88 34.45 5.95
N ALA A 48 -33.98 33.11 5.97
CA ALA A 48 -34.02 32.33 7.21
C ALA A 48 -32.63 31.90 7.72
N THR A 49 -31.64 31.74 6.83
CA THR A 49 -30.31 31.22 7.18
C THR A 49 -29.37 32.27 7.77
N ASP A 50 -29.58 33.55 7.47
CA ASP A 50 -28.76 34.65 7.99
C ASP A 50 -28.89 34.84 9.51
N GLN A 51 -30.07 34.58 10.10
CA GLN A 51 -30.32 34.78 11.54
C GLN A 51 -29.44 33.90 12.45
N PHE A 52 -29.07 32.69 11.99
CA PHE A 52 -28.29 31.73 12.78
C PHE A 52 -26.81 31.66 12.36
N SER A 53 -26.41 32.40 11.32
CA SER A 53 -25.03 32.43 10.80
C SER A 53 -24.01 32.92 11.84
N GLY A 54 -24.39 33.86 12.70
CA GLY A 54 -23.54 34.47 13.73
C GLY A 54 -23.27 33.62 14.98
N LEU A 55 -24.00 32.52 15.19
CA LEU A 55 -23.85 31.67 16.37
C LEU A 55 -22.65 30.73 16.28
N THR A 56 -22.08 30.37 17.43
CA THR A 56 -21.00 29.37 17.51
C THR A 56 -21.54 27.96 17.36
N VAL A 57 -20.67 27.00 16.96
CA VAL A 57 -21.07 25.59 16.79
C VAL A 57 -21.58 24.96 18.09
N VAL A 58 -21.11 25.44 19.25
CA VAL A 58 -21.59 25.00 20.57
C VAL A 58 -23.05 25.45 20.77
N GLN A 59 -23.31 26.77 20.64
CA GLN A 59 -24.66 27.34 20.78
C GLN A 59 -25.68 26.74 19.80
N LEU A 60 -25.26 26.42 18.57
CA LEU A 60 -26.10 25.75 17.58
C LEU A 60 -26.44 24.30 17.98
N LYS A 61 -25.51 23.58 18.62
CA LYS A 61 -25.77 22.23 19.15
C LYS A 61 -26.63 22.24 20.40
N ASP A 62 -26.51 23.26 21.23
CA ASP A 62 -27.36 23.41 22.42
C ASP A 62 -28.80 23.76 22.00
N LEU A 63 -28.99 24.71 21.06
CA LEU A 63 -30.30 24.99 20.47
C LEU A 63 -30.93 23.76 19.79
N LEU A 64 -30.15 22.94 19.08
CA LEU A 64 -30.65 21.68 18.50
C LEU A 64 -31.07 20.69 19.60
N ARG A 65 -30.30 20.60 20.69
CA ARG A 65 -30.63 19.73 21.84
C ARG A 65 -31.91 20.17 22.55
N ASP A 66 -32.10 21.47 22.73
CA ASP A 66 -33.31 22.05 23.34
C ASP A 66 -34.56 21.84 22.46
N ASN A 67 -34.39 21.72 21.15
CA ASN A 67 -35.45 21.35 20.19
C ASN A 67 -35.51 19.84 19.88
N GLY A 68 -34.76 18.99 20.58
CA GLY A 68 -34.80 17.53 20.41
C GLY A 68 -34.21 16.98 19.10
N LEU A 69 -33.41 17.79 18.39
CA LEU A 69 -32.87 17.48 17.05
C LEU A 69 -31.43 16.94 17.09
N PRO A 70 -31.01 16.13 16.08
CA PRO A 70 -29.68 15.54 16.04
C PRO A 70 -28.56 16.57 15.83
N VAL A 71 -27.59 16.55 16.74
CA VAL A 71 -26.45 17.47 16.86
C VAL A 71 -25.20 17.10 16.04
N SER A 72 -25.35 16.18 15.08
CA SER A 72 -24.32 15.76 14.12
C SER A 72 -24.35 16.62 12.85
N GLY A 73 -23.18 16.90 12.28
CA GLY A 73 -23.05 17.64 11.01
C GLY A 73 -22.10 18.84 11.07
N LYS A 74 -21.88 19.46 9.90
CA LYS A 74 -21.10 20.71 9.77
C LYS A 74 -21.94 21.93 10.16
N LYS A 75 -21.33 23.07 10.49
CA LYS A 75 -22.05 24.29 10.98
C LYS A 75 -23.24 24.70 10.09
N SER A 76 -23.09 24.65 8.77
CA SER A 76 -24.15 24.96 7.79
C SER A 76 -25.35 24.02 7.87
N GLU A 77 -25.11 22.76 8.18
CA GLU A 77 -26.10 21.70 8.28
C GLU A 77 -26.93 21.82 9.57
N LEU A 78 -26.25 22.18 10.69
CA LEU A 78 -26.91 22.51 11.95
C LEU A 78 -27.83 23.74 11.81
N ILE A 79 -27.37 24.79 11.12
CA ILE A 79 -28.16 25.99 10.82
C ILE A 79 -29.39 25.64 9.98
N ARG A 80 -29.21 24.86 8.91
CA ARG A 80 -30.31 24.42 8.04
C ARG A 80 -31.38 23.65 8.83
N ARG A 81 -30.96 22.72 9.68
CA ARG A 81 -31.85 21.88 10.50
C ARG A 81 -32.63 22.67 11.57
N ILE A 82 -32.06 23.75 12.11
CA ILE A 82 -32.78 24.72 12.97
C ILE A 82 -33.80 25.52 12.15
N ALA A 83 -33.38 26.04 10.98
CA ALA A 83 -34.25 26.85 10.13
C ALA A 83 -35.49 26.06 9.66
N GLU A 84 -35.30 24.83 9.17
CA GLU A 84 -36.38 23.93 8.75
C GLU A 84 -37.38 23.62 9.87
N HIS A 85 -36.91 23.49 11.13
CA HIS A 85 -37.78 23.21 12.28
C HIS A 85 -38.51 24.46 12.81
N SER A 86 -37.93 25.65 12.62
CA SER A 86 -38.57 26.92 13.00
C SER A 86 -39.75 27.32 12.09
N SER A 87 -39.87 26.67 10.93
CA SER A 87 -40.95 26.87 9.95
C SER A 87 -41.92 25.69 9.91
N GLY A 88 -43.10 25.83 10.52
CA GLY A 88 -44.21 24.89 10.31
C GLY A 88 -45.53 25.38 10.91
N PRO A 89 -46.61 24.59 10.79
CA PRO A 89 -46.93 23.62 9.74
C PRO A 89 -48.32 23.89 9.12
N GLN A 90 -48.71 23.24 8.01
CA GLN A 90 -50.13 22.99 7.62
C GLN A 90 -50.23 21.95 6.45
N PRO A 91 -51.40 21.32 6.18
CA PRO A 91 -51.45 19.86 5.99
C PRO A 91 -52.27 19.33 4.78
N SER A 92 -51.91 18.12 4.30
CA SER A 92 -52.74 17.15 3.55
C SER A 92 -51.84 16.02 3.00
N SER A 93 -52.22 14.74 2.85
CA SER A 93 -53.38 13.98 3.33
C SER A 93 -53.24 12.48 2.97
N ASN A 94 -53.16 11.60 3.98
CA ASN A 94 -53.44 10.14 3.97
C ASN A 94 -52.74 9.19 2.96
N PRO A 95 -52.68 7.87 3.27
CA PRO A 95 -51.50 7.08 2.93
C PRO A 95 -51.68 6.11 1.75
N SER A 96 -50.58 5.92 1.03
CA SER A 96 -50.31 4.77 0.16
C SER A 96 -48.84 4.42 0.32
N SER A 97 -48.54 3.34 1.06
CA SER A 97 -47.17 2.90 1.32
C SER A 97 -46.53 2.30 0.06
N SER A 98 -45.68 3.08 -0.59
CA SER A 98 -44.77 2.61 -1.63
C SER A 98 -43.68 1.75 -0.97
N GLN A 99 -43.34 0.60 -1.56
CA GLN A 99 -42.25 -0.26 -1.05
C GLN A 99 -40.88 0.49 -1.02
N GLU A 100 -40.74 1.49 -1.88
CA GLU A 100 -39.59 2.40 -1.95
C GLU A 100 -39.43 3.27 -0.68
N ASP A 101 -40.52 3.70 -0.05
CA ASP A 101 -40.47 4.55 1.15
C ASP A 101 -39.97 3.75 2.38
N ASP A 102 -40.41 2.50 2.52
CA ASP A 102 -40.00 1.60 3.60
C ASP A 102 -38.51 1.21 3.47
N GLU A 103 -38.01 0.97 2.25
CA GLU A 103 -36.59 0.67 2.02
C GLU A 103 -35.68 1.86 2.39
N VAL A 104 -36.06 3.09 2.03
CA VAL A 104 -35.32 4.32 2.41
C VAL A 104 -35.28 4.50 3.93
N LEU A 105 -36.39 4.20 4.63
CA LEU A 105 -36.50 4.30 6.09
C LEU A 105 -35.67 3.24 6.81
N LEU A 106 -35.73 1.98 6.37
CA LEU A 106 -34.92 0.88 6.89
C LEU A 106 -33.42 1.05 6.58
N GLY A 107 -33.10 1.67 5.44
CA GLY A 107 -31.74 2.08 5.05
C GLY A 107 -31.07 3.03 6.05
N GLY A 108 -31.85 3.83 6.79
CA GLY A 108 -31.36 4.72 7.84
C GLY A 108 -30.92 4.03 9.14
N LEU A 109 -31.38 2.81 9.41
CA LEU A 109 -31.11 2.11 10.67
C LEU A 109 -29.68 1.53 10.74
N THR A 110 -29.15 1.39 11.96
CA THR A 110 -27.86 0.73 12.18
C THR A 110 -28.02 -0.79 12.21
N VAL A 111 -26.97 -1.55 11.88
CA VAL A 111 -27.01 -3.02 11.88
C VAL A 111 -27.53 -3.59 13.21
N PRO A 112 -27.12 -3.11 14.40
CA PRO A 112 -27.68 -3.58 15.68
C PRO A 112 -29.20 -3.40 15.81
N GLN A 113 -29.76 -2.32 15.26
CA GLN A 113 -31.21 -2.05 15.30
C GLN A 113 -31.98 -2.96 14.34
N LEU A 114 -31.43 -3.23 13.15
CA LEU A 114 -32.00 -4.18 12.20
C LEU A 114 -31.95 -5.62 12.75
N THR A 115 -30.84 -6.02 13.39
CA THR A 115 -30.72 -7.34 14.03
C THR A 115 -31.63 -7.49 15.25
N ALA A 116 -31.88 -6.41 16.00
CA ALA A 116 -32.86 -6.43 17.09
C ALA A 116 -34.28 -6.63 16.55
N ARG A 117 -34.66 -5.88 15.50
CA ARG A 117 -35.99 -6.00 14.88
C ARG A 117 -36.21 -7.37 14.22
N LEU A 118 -35.20 -7.96 13.57
CA LEU A 118 -35.26 -9.34 13.08
C LEU A 118 -35.41 -10.36 14.21
N LYS A 119 -34.75 -10.14 15.36
CA LYS A 119 -34.89 -11.00 16.54
C LYS A 119 -36.28 -10.93 17.15
N ASP A 120 -36.89 -9.74 17.18
CA ASP A 120 -38.26 -9.54 17.65
C ASP A 120 -39.30 -10.16 16.69
N LEU A 121 -38.98 -10.21 15.39
CA LEU A 121 -39.75 -10.91 14.34
C LEU A 121 -39.45 -12.43 14.25
N GLY A 122 -38.52 -12.96 15.06
CA GLY A 122 -38.16 -14.39 15.07
C GLY A 122 -37.36 -14.88 13.84
N LEU A 123 -36.80 -13.97 13.04
CA LEU A 123 -36.10 -14.26 11.79
C LEU A 123 -34.58 -14.43 11.99
N PRO A 124 -33.88 -15.17 11.09
CA PRO A 124 -32.44 -15.39 11.18
C PRO A 124 -31.66 -14.06 11.08
N ILE A 125 -30.72 -13.88 12.01
CA ILE A 125 -30.05 -12.60 12.30
C ILE A 125 -28.71 -12.44 11.52
N SER A 126 -28.25 -13.48 10.83
CA SER A 126 -27.01 -13.47 10.04
C SER A 126 -27.17 -12.76 8.69
N GLY A 127 -26.18 -11.96 8.28
CA GLY A 127 -26.11 -11.35 6.96
C GLY A 127 -25.50 -9.95 6.94
N ARG A 128 -25.29 -9.41 5.74
CA ARG A 128 -24.91 -8.00 5.53
C ARG A 128 -26.14 -7.10 5.68
N LYS A 129 -25.92 -5.80 5.96
CA LYS A 129 -27.00 -4.82 6.22
C LYS A 129 -28.15 -4.87 5.19
N LYS A 130 -27.85 -5.01 3.89
CA LYS A 130 -28.88 -5.10 2.83
C LYS A 130 -29.75 -6.34 2.96
N GLU A 131 -29.14 -7.51 3.14
CA GLU A 131 -29.82 -8.81 3.29
C GLU A 131 -30.73 -8.85 4.54
N LEU A 132 -30.41 -8.05 5.57
CA LEU A 132 -31.24 -7.89 6.78
C LEU A 132 -32.44 -6.97 6.52
N ILE A 133 -32.29 -5.93 5.69
CA ILE A 133 -33.36 -5.01 5.30
C ILE A 133 -34.36 -5.72 4.38
N GLU A 134 -33.86 -6.44 3.38
CA GLU A 134 -34.64 -7.23 2.42
C GLU A 134 -35.52 -8.27 3.14
N ARG A 135 -34.98 -9.00 4.13
CA ARG A 135 -35.75 -9.93 4.97
C ARG A 135 -36.84 -9.28 5.84
N ILE A 136 -36.67 -8.03 6.26
CA ILE A 136 -37.73 -7.29 6.97
C ILE A 136 -38.82 -6.89 5.97
N LEU A 137 -38.45 -6.38 4.79
CA LEU A 137 -39.39 -5.99 3.73
C LEU A 137 -40.22 -7.18 3.21
N GLU A 138 -39.60 -8.34 2.96
CA GLU A 138 -40.31 -9.55 2.51
C GLU A 138 -41.30 -10.07 3.57
N HIS A 139 -40.99 -9.90 4.86
CA HIS A 139 -41.88 -10.30 5.95
C HIS A 139 -43.00 -9.28 6.21
N GLU A 140 -42.74 -7.98 6.06
CA GLU A 140 -43.74 -6.93 6.24
C GLU A 140 -44.70 -6.84 5.02
N HIS A 141 -44.27 -7.23 3.81
CA HIS A 141 -45.07 -7.20 2.58
C HIS A 141 -45.02 -8.52 1.75
N PRO A 142 -45.70 -9.60 2.18
CA PRO A 142 -45.74 -10.86 1.44
C PRO A 142 -46.48 -10.73 0.10
N LYS A 143 -45.84 -11.15 -1.00
CA LYS A 143 -46.38 -11.08 -2.37
C LYS A 143 -47.58 -12.03 -2.54
N VAL A 144 -48.72 -11.49 -2.97
CA VAL A 144 -49.94 -12.26 -3.22
C VAL A 144 -49.98 -12.76 -4.67
N GLY A 145 -49.72 -14.07 -4.83
CA GLY A 145 -50.28 -14.96 -5.86
C GLY A 145 -49.95 -14.73 -7.35
N ASP A 146 -49.43 -15.78 -8.00
CA ASP A 146 -50.33 -16.61 -8.83
C ASP A 146 -49.87 -18.08 -8.85
N SER A 147 -50.75 -18.97 -9.28
CA SER A 147 -50.63 -20.43 -9.28
C SER A 147 -51.21 -20.96 -10.60
N VAL A 148 -50.61 -21.92 -11.30
CA VAL A 148 -50.79 -23.38 -11.13
C VAL A 148 -50.11 -24.02 -12.36
N GLU A 149 -49.42 -25.14 -12.22
CA GLU A 149 -49.66 -26.33 -13.08
C GLU A 149 -49.13 -27.59 -12.40
N LEU A 150 -49.96 -28.64 -12.44
CA LEU A 150 -49.73 -29.97 -11.88
C LEU A 150 -49.59 -30.94 -13.06
N ASP A 151 -48.56 -31.77 -13.01
CA ASP A 151 -48.44 -33.12 -13.58
C ASP A 151 -47.05 -33.61 -13.15
N GLY A 152 -46.78 -34.88 -12.85
CA GLY A 152 -47.59 -36.08 -12.82
C GLY A 152 -46.68 -37.23 -12.37
N GLU A 153 -47.25 -38.23 -11.70
CA GLU A 153 -46.60 -39.39 -11.07
C GLU A 153 -45.51 -40.08 -11.93
N ASP A 154 -44.42 -40.57 -11.31
CA ASP A 154 -44.26 -42.04 -11.20
C ASP A 154 -43.21 -42.51 -10.17
N ASN A 155 -43.26 -43.80 -9.83
CA ASN A 155 -42.67 -44.41 -8.63
C ASN A 155 -41.41 -45.27 -8.89
N ASN A 156 -40.80 -45.76 -7.79
CA ASN A 156 -40.00 -47.01 -7.70
C ASN A 156 -38.60 -47.01 -8.38
N ASP A 157 -37.62 -47.82 -7.96
CA ASP A 157 -37.38 -48.59 -6.72
C ASP A 157 -35.89 -49.01 -6.70
N SER A 158 -35.37 -49.45 -5.55
CA SER A 158 -34.20 -50.37 -5.40
C SER A 158 -32.83 -49.92 -5.95
N ASP A 159 -31.68 -50.51 -5.64
CA ASP A 159 -31.07 -51.26 -4.52
C ASP A 159 -29.70 -51.74 -5.06
N ALA A 160 -28.72 -51.98 -4.18
CA ALA A 160 -27.38 -52.54 -4.47
C ALA A 160 -26.48 -51.74 -5.45
N GLY A 161 -25.15 -51.69 -5.29
CA GLY A 161 -24.28 -52.48 -4.42
C GLY A 161 -23.42 -53.46 -5.23
N VAL A 162 -22.31 -53.00 -5.80
CA VAL A 162 -21.29 -53.86 -6.43
C VAL A 162 -19.90 -53.42 -6.01
N VAL A 163 -19.08 -54.37 -5.56
CA VAL A 163 -17.66 -54.20 -5.17
C VAL A 163 -16.82 -55.25 -5.88
N SER A 164 -15.82 -54.82 -6.65
CA SER A 164 -14.52 -55.48 -6.88
C SER A 164 -13.70 -54.57 -7.83
N VAL A 165 -12.56 -53.95 -7.51
CA VAL A 165 -11.28 -54.45 -6.95
C VAL A 165 -10.48 -55.25 -8.00
N ILE A 166 -9.13 -55.21 -7.92
CA ILE A 166 -8.08 -55.90 -8.74
C ILE A 166 -7.71 -55.09 -10.01
N SER A 167 -6.45 -54.81 -10.39
CA SER A 167 -5.08 -54.98 -9.82
C SER A 167 -4.06 -54.21 -10.70
N ASP A 168 -2.81 -53.89 -10.38
CA ASP A 168 -1.97 -53.72 -9.16
C ASP A 168 -0.59 -53.13 -9.63
N LEU A 169 0.38 -52.93 -8.71
CA LEU A 169 1.83 -52.64 -8.96
C LEU A 169 2.21 -51.22 -9.48
N ASP A 170 3.37 -50.62 -9.12
CA ASP A 170 4.51 -51.13 -8.35
C ASP A 170 5.30 -50.05 -7.53
N GLU A 171 6.26 -50.57 -6.77
CA GLU A 171 7.14 -50.11 -5.69
C GLU A 171 7.99 -48.81 -5.84
N ALA A 172 7.96 -48.00 -4.77
CA ALA A 172 9.03 -47.24 -4.07
C ALA A 172 10.14 -46.39 -4.77
N ILE A 173 10.15 -45.11 -4.37
CA ILE A 173 11.31 -44.33 -3.86
C ILE A 173 12.53 -44.11 -4.79
N SER A 174 12.67 -42.88 -5.30
CA SER A 174 13.92 -42.10 -5.12
C SER A 174 13.74 -40.59 -5.39
N GLY A 175 14.19 -39.78 -4.41
CA GLY A 175 14.68 -38.40 -4.57
C GLY A 175 13.78 -37.32 -5.20
N GLU A 176 13.14 -36.49 -4.36
CA GLU A 176 13.32 -35.02 -4.39
C GLU A 176 12.77 -34.37 -3.11
N GLY A 177 13.57 -33.49 -2.50
CA GLY A 177 13.29 -32.94 -1.17
C GLY A 177 12.97 -31.45 -1.19
N ALA A 178 11.72 -31.12 -0.92
CA ALA A 178 11.24 -29.88 -0.29
C ALA A 178 11.79 -28.52 -0.81
N LEU A 179 11.07 -27.94 -1.79
CA LEU A 179 10.88 -26.49 -1.88
C LEU A 179 9.38 -26.19 -1.96
N GLY A 180 8.79 -25.86 -0.83
CA GLY A 180 7.39 -25.45 -0.71
C GLY A 180 7.19 -24.48 0.45
N GLU A 181 6.37 -23.46 0.20
CA GLU A 181 5.68 -22.62 1.19
C GLU A 181 6.53 -21.75 2.15
N ILE A 182 6.92 -20.56 1.67
CA ILE A 182 6.80 -19.32 2.46
C ILE A 182 6.31 -18.20 1.53
N SER A 183 4.99 -17.98 1.48
CA SER A 183 4.39 -16.83 0.77
C SER A 183 3.10 -16.29 1.40
N ASP A 184 2.96 -16.39 2.72
CA ASP A 184 1.80 -15.86 3.46
C ASP A 184 2.23 -14.74 4.41
N LEU A 185 2.33 -13.49 3.90
CA LEU A 185 2.34 -12.28 4.72
C LEU A 185 2.18 -10.97 3.90
N ASP A 186 1.12 -10.87 3.07
CA ASP A 186 0.52 -9.56 2.79
C ASP A 186 -0.97 -9.66 2.38
N GLU A 187 -1.85 -10.00 3.34
CA GLU A 187 -3.31 -9.94 3.14
C GLU A 187 -4.01 -9.25 4.33
N ALA A 188 -3.98 -7.91 4.35
CA ALA A 188 -4.78 -7.11 5.30
C ALA A 188 -5.10 -5.66 4.86
N ILE A 189 -5.30 -5.39 3.56
CA ILE A 189 -5.94 -4.11 3.11
C ILE A 189 -7.08 -4.41 2.12
N SER A 190 -8.27 -4.69 2.68
CA SER A 190 -9.49 -4.92 1.93
C SER A 190 -10.20 -3.63 1.52
N GLU A 191 -9.70 -2.94 0.48
CA GLU A 191 -10.39 -1.79 -0.16
C GLU A 191 -11.41 -2.18 -1.26
N GLU A 192 -11.85 -3.44 -1.30
CA GLU A 192 -12.78 -3.94 -2.33
C GLU A 192 -14.17 -3.26 -2.35
N GLY A 193 -14.56 -2.54 -1.30
CA GLY A 193 -15.90 -1.95 -1.17
C GLY A 193 -16.11 -0.61 -1.91
N LEU A 194 -15.05 0.16 -2.16
CA LEU A 194 -15.16 1.55 -2.63
C LEU A 194 -14.78 1.74 -4.11
N GLY A 195 -13.75 1.04 -4.60
CA GLY A 195 -13.26 1.19 -5.98
C GLY A 195 -14.28 0.76 -7.05
N LYS A 196 -14.94 -0.38 -6.86
CA LYS A 196 -15.92 -0.93 -7.83
C LYS A 196 -17.17 -0.05 -7.94
N ASN A 197 -17.67 0.48 -6.81
CA ASN A 197 -18.80 1.41 -6.80
C ASN A 197 -18.44 2.76 -7.42
N LEU A 198 -17.25 3.32 -7.14
CA LEU A 198 -16.86 4.59 -7.76
C LEU A 198 -16.68 4.46 -9.28
N ALA A 199 -16.10 3.35 -9.76
CA ALA A 199 -15.91 3.11 -11.19
C ALA A 199 -17.24 2.92 -11.94
N GLY A 200 -18.22 2.22 -11.34
CA GLY A 200 -19.57 2.09 -11.88
C GLY A 200 -20.32 3.43 -11.88
N ILE A 201 -20.37 4.12 -10.74
CA ILE A 201 -21.08 5.40 -10.59
C ILE A 201 -20.46 6.51 -11.48
N LEU A 202 -19.14 6.53 -11.67
CA LEU A 202 -18.49 7.41 -12.65
C LEU A 202 -18.72 6.94 -14.11
N GLY A 203 -18.94 5.66 -14.36
CA GLY A 203 -19.36 5.16 -15.66
C GLY A 203 -20.74 5.68 -16.04
N ASP A 204 -21.71 5.51 -15.13
CA ASP A 204 -23.12 5.83 -15.37
C ASP A 204 -23.37 7.35 -15.45
N ILE A 205 -22.80 8.14 -14.52
CA ILE A 205 -22.87 9.62 -14.55
C ILE A 205 -22.25 10.21 -15.83
N LEU A 206 -21.39 9.45 -16.53
CA LEU A 206 -20.73 9.90 -17.77
C LEU A 206 -21.33 9.29 -19.04
N ASN A 207 -22.42 8.51 -18.94
CA ASN A 207 -23.09 7.86 -20.06
C ASN A 207 -24.46 8.49 -20.40
N GLU A 208 -25.10 9.21 -19.47
CA GLU A 208 -26.39 9.88 -19.71
C GLU A 208 -26.32 11.12 -20.62
N SER A 209 -25.14 11.70 -20.87
CA SER A 209 -24.99 12.91 -21.70
C SER A 209 -24.65 12.62 -23.17
N ALA A 210 -25.09 11.47 -23.70
CA ALA A 210 -24.77 11.01 -25.07
C ALA A 210 -25.98 10.88 -26.00
N SER A 211 -27.20 11.20 -25.54
CA SER A 211 -28.46 10.99 -26.29
C SER A 211 -29.31 12.24 -26.53
N ASP A 212 -28.92 13.42 -26.04
CA ASP A 212 -29.62 14.67 -26.36
C ASP A 212 -28.64 15.85 -26.50
N VAL A 213 -28.32 16.20 -27.75
CA VAL A 213 -27.49 17.37 -28.09
C VAL A 213 -28.43 18.50 -28.54
N GLY A 214 -28.96 19.22 -27.56
CA GLY A 214 -29.31 20.63 -27.75
C GLY A 214 -28.04 21.48 -27.68
N ASP A 215 -27.86 22.38 -28.64
CA ASP A 215 -26.65 23.20 -28.75
C ASP A 215 -26.36 24.03 -27.49
N ILE A 216 -25.34 23.62 -26.74
CA ILE A 216 -24.72 24.43 -25.67
C ILE A 216 -23.23 24.54 -25.98
N GLU A 217 -22.79 25.75 -26.34
CA GLU A 217 -21.38 26.10 -26.60
C GLU A 217 -20.53 25.94 -25.32
N GLY A 218 -20.09 24.71 -25.04
CA GLY A 218 -19.18 24.39 -23.95
C GLY A 218 -17.76 24.15 -24.47
N ASP A 219 -16.84 25.08 -24.15
CA ASP A 219 -15.41 25.07 -24.52
C ASP A 219 -14.86 23.71 -24.99
N GLU A 220 -14.65 23.54 -26.30
CA GLU A 220 -14.17 22.29 -26.91
C GLU A 220 -12.89 21.77 -26.22
N ALA A 221 -11.96 22.69 -25.90
CA ALA A 221 -10.73 22.41 -25.16
C ALA A 221 -10.93 21.72 -23.80
N LYS A 222 -12.06 21.94 -23.10
CA LYS A 222 -12.38 21.24 -21.85
C LYS A 222 -12.87 19.82 -22.08
N ASN A 223 -13.43 19.51 -23.25
CA ASN A 223 -13.84 18.16 -23.62
C ASN A 223 -12.65 17.34 -24.14
N ASP A 224 -11.74 17.95 -24.90
CA ASP A 224 -10.53 17.28 -25.37
C ASP A 224 -9.57 16.89 -24.23
N SER A 225 -9.28 17.80 -23.29
CA SER A 225 -8.48 17.47 -22.08
C SER A 225 -9.12 16.34 -21.25
N ARG A 226 -10.46 16.29 -21.13
CA ARG A 226 -11.17 15.16 -20.48
C ARG A 226 -10.98 13.86 -21.25
N ARG A 227 -11.08 13.90 -22.59
CA ARG A 227 -10.87 12.75 -23.49
C ARG A 227 -9.42 12.24 -23.39
N ALA A 228 -8.44 13.13 -23.37
CA ALA A 228 -7.02 12.82 -23.17
C ALA A 228 -6.78 12.09 -21.84
N ARG A 229 -7.28 12.65 -20.73
CA ARG A 229 -7.18 12.05 -19.39
C ARG A 229 -7.81 10.67 -19.29
N ARG A 230 -9.02 10.47 -19.87
CA ARG A 230 -9.68 9.15 -19.90
C ARG A 230 -8.87 8.11 -20.69
N LYS A 231 -8.39 8.45 -21.89
CA LYS A 231 -7.54 7.55 -22.70
C LYS A 231 -6.26 7.17 -21.94
N LYS A 232 -5.55 8.16 -21.40
CA LYS A 232 -4.32 7.98 -20.62
C LYS A 232 -4.57 7.12 -19.38
N TYR A 233 -5.66 7.34 -18.65
CA TYR A 233 -6.07 6.51 -17.52
C TYR A 233 -6.32 5.06 -17.92
N TRP A 234 -7.17 4.81 -18.94
CA TRP A 234 -7.52 3.47 -19.39
C TRP A 234 -6.29 2.68 -19.85
N LYS A 235 -5.44 3.30 -20.68
CA LYS A 235 -4.17 2.71 -21.13
C LYS A 235 -3.15 2.51 -20.00
N THR A 236 -3.17 3.35 -18.96
CA THR A 236 -2.37 3.14 -17.74
C THR A 236 -2.91 1.98 -16.90
N SER A 237 -4.24 1.77 -16.86
CA SER A 237 -4.86 0.65 -16.14
C SER A 237 -4.57 -0.69 -16.82
N GLU A 238 -4.68 -0.76 -18.16
CA GLU A 238 -4.35 -1.95 -18.95
C GLU A 238 -2.96 -2.53 -18.57
N VAL A 239 -1.94 -1.67 -18.51
CA VAL A 239 -0.58 -2.09 -18.09
C VAL A 239 -0.52 -2.47 -16.61
N LYS A 240 -1.20 -1.75 -15.71
CA LYS A 240 -1.27 -2.11 -14.27
C LYS A 240 -1.88 -3.49 -14.05
N ASP A 241 -2.92 -3.83 -14.79
CA ASP A 241 -3.61 -5.11 -14.64
C ASP A 241 -2.77 -6.27 -15.20
N MET A 242 -2.03 -6.04 -16.29
CA MET A 242 -1.01 -7.00 -16.78
C MET A 242 0.14 -7.21 -15.80
N ILE A 243 0.60 -6.15 -15.12
CA ILE A 243 1.61 -6.23 -14.05
C ILE A 243 1.06 -7.05 -12.87
N ARG A 244 -0.19 -6.82 -12.46
CA ARG A 244 -0.83 -7.61 -11.38
C ARG A 244 -0.96 -9.09 -11.72
N SER A 245 -1.22 -9.43 -12.99
CA SER A 245 -1.26 -10.83 -13.46
C SER A 245 0.11 -11.44 -13.77
N ASN A 246 1.21 -10.69 -13.56
CA ASN A 246 2.59 -11.09 -13.88
C ASN A 246 2.75 -11.58 -15.34
N ASP A 247 2.07 -10.93 -16.30
CA ASP A 247 2.14 -11.29 -17.71
C ASP A 247 3.50 -10.87 -18.30
N PRO A 248 4.31 -11.77 -18.88
CA PRO A 248 5.59 -11.43 -19.52
C PRO A 248 5.49 -10.35 -20.61
N ARG A 249 4.30 -10.14 -21.20
CA ARG A 249 4.05 -9.10 -22.21
C ARG A 249 3.90 -7.69 -21.63
N ALA A 250 3.85 -7.54 -20.30
CA ALA A 250 3.70 -6.25 -19.64
C ALA A 250 4.80 -5.25 -20.02
N SER A 251 6.05 -5.70 -20.20
CA SER A 251 7.19 -4.86 -20.59
C SER A 251 6.97 -4.20 -21.96
N ALA A 252 6.68 -5.00 -22.99
CA ALA A 252 6.37 -4.51 -24.33
C ALA A 252 5.10 -3.62 -24.36
N LYS A 253 4.09 -3.94 -23.56
CA LYS A 253 2.86 -3.12 -23.47
C LYS A 253 3.12 -1.77 -22.78
N ALA A 254 4.02 -1.72 -21.80
CA ALA A 254 4.45 -0.48 -21.16
C ALA A 254 5.29 0.40 -22.11
N GLU A 255 6.17 -0.19 -22.93
CA GLU A 255 6.90 0.54 -23.99
C GLU A 255 5.92 1.11 -25.05
N GLU A 256 4.92 0.34 -25.46
CA GLU A 256 3.84 0.79 -26.36
C GLU A 256 3.05 1.96 -25.74
N LEU A 257 2.71 1.88 -24.45
CA LEU A 257 2.02 2.94 -23.70
C LEU A 257 2.78 4.27 -23.76
N ILE A 258 4.08 4.26 -23.43
CA ILE A 258 4.90 5.49 -23.45
C ILE A 258 5.00 6.05 -24.88
N SER A 259 5.25 5.19 -25.86
CA SER A 259 5.38 5.57 -27.27
C SER A 259 4.07 6.16 -27.82
N TYR A 260 2.93 5.54 -27.48
CA TYR A 260 1.60 6.03 -27.81
C TYR A 260 1.33 7.40 -27.19
N LEU A 261 1.62 7.58 -25.89
CA LEU A 261 1.40 8.84 -25.20
C LEU A 261 2.26 9.99 -25.75
N LYS A 262 3.55 9.75 -26.06
CA LYS A 262 4.40 10.75 -26.74
C LYS A 262 3.81 11.15 -28.10
N LYS A 263 3.44 10.16 -28.93
CA LYS A 263 2.82 10.40 -30.25
C LYS A 263 1.49 11.16 -30.17
N MET A 264 0.63 10.84 -29.20
CA MET A 264 -0.64 11.55 -29.00
C MET A 264 -0.42 13.00 -28.56
N ALA A 265 0.59 13.28 -27.71
CA ALA A 265 0.96 14.62 -27.31
C ALA A 265 1.48 15.46 -28.50
N GLU A 266 2.24 14.86 -29.41
CA GLU A 266 2.69 15.50 -30.66
C GLU A 266 1.53 15.78 -31.63
N GLN A 267 0.56 14.87 -31.72
CA GLN A 267 -0.55 14.95 -32.69
C GLN A 267 -1.70 15.87 -32.25
N GLU A 268 -2.18 15.73 -31.01
CA GLU A 268 -3.28 16.56 -30.49
C GLU A 268 -2.75 17.86 -29.82
N GLY A 269 -1.43 18.00 -29.62
CA GLY A 269 -0.78 19.20 -29.06
C GLY A 269 -1.06 19.44 -27.56
N ASP A 270 -1.81 18.54 -26.92
CA ASP A 270 -2.26 18.65 -25.53
C ASP A 270 -1.21 18.07 -24.55
N PRO A 271 -0.68 18.88 -23.61
CA PRO A 271 0.28 18.42 -22.61
C PRO A 271 -0.27 17.36 -21.65
N ASP A 272 -1.60 17.20 -21.50
CA ASP A 272 -2.18 16.17 -20.62
C ASP A 272 -1.82 14.74 -21.08
N TYR A 273 -1.51 14.51 -22.37
CA TYR A 273 -1.03 13.22 -22.86
C TYR A 273 0.41 12.89 -22.45
N LEU A 274 1.26 13.90 -22.17
CA LEU A 274 2.69 13.70 -21.92
C LEU A 274 2.91 12.66 -20.81
N PRO A 275 3.76 11.63 -20.99
CA PRO A 275 3.96 10.62 -19.95
C PRO A 275 4.45 11.26 -18.64
N GLY A 276 3.76 10.98 -17.54
CA GLY A 276 4.12 11.47 -16.21
C GLY A 276 4.93 10.46 -15.40
N PRO A 277 5.31 10.81 -14.16
CA PRO A 277 6.09 9.93 -13.29
C PRO A 277 5.44 8.55 -13.10
N ILE A 278 4.11 8.49 -13.02
CA ILE A 278 3.33 7.25 -12.87
C ILE A 278 3.53 6.31 -14.06
N GLN A 279 3.48 6.82 -15.30
CA GLN A 279 3.63 5.99 -16.49
C GLN A 279 5.06 5.43 -16.61
N TYR A 280 6.08 6.24 -16.30
CA TYR A 280 7.47 5.76 -16.29
C TYR A 280 7.78 4.81 -15.13
N THR A 281 7.16 5.00 -13.95
CA THR A 281 7.26 4.05 -12.83
C THR A 281 6.74 2.68 -13.24
N LEU A 282 5.57 2.62 -13.90
CA LEU A 282 5.00 1.37 -14.40
C LEU A 282 5.85 0.70 -15.49
N LEU A 283 6.55 1.48 -16.32
CA LEU A 283 7.50 0.91 -17.29
C LEU A 283 8.67 0.23 -16.57
N ILE A 284 9.20 0.84 -15.51
CA ILE A 284 10.26 0.24 -14.69
C ILE A 284 9.75 -0.98 -13.92
N ASP A 285 8.54 -0.93 -13.36
CA ASP A 285 7.90 -2.08 -12.68
C ASP A 285 7.70 -3.26 -13.66
N ALA A 286 7.27 -2.99 -14.89
CA ALA A 286 7.12 -4.00 -15.93
C ALA A 286 8.47 -4.60 -16.37
N PHE A 287 9.53 -3.78 -16.47
CA PHE A 287 10.90 -4.31 -16.66
C PHE A 287 11.37 -5.13 -15.46
N ALA A 288 11.04 -4.74 -14.22
CA ALA A 288 11.39 -5.48 -13.01
C ALA A 288 10.69 -6.85 -12.92
N GLN A 289 9.51 -7.02 -13.53
CA GLN A 289 8.93 -8.35 -13.76
C GLN A 289 9.62 -9.08 -14.92
N GLY A 290 9.94 -8.37 -15.99
CA GLY A 290 10.70 -8.87 -17.13
C GLY A 290 12.06 -9.49 -16.77
N ILE A 291 12.72 -9.09 -15.67
CA ILE A 291 14.02 -9.63 -15.22
C ILE A 291 14.07 -11.17 -15.18
N GLU A 292 12.97 -11.83 -14.79
CA GLU A 292 12.92 -13.29 -14.70
C GLU A 292 12.99 -13.99 -16.08
N ASN A 293 12.66 -13.27 -17.16
CA ASN A 293 12.64 -13.79 -18.54
C ASN A 293 13.75 -13.17 -19.42
N ASP A 294 13.90 -11.85 -19.37
CA ASP A 294 14.81 -11.02 -20.18
C ASP A 294 16.18 -10.80 -19.50
N GLY A 295 16.33 -11.22 -18.24
CA GLY A 295 17.58 -11.12 -17.49
C GLY A 295 18.11 -9.68 -17.34
N PRO A 296 19.43 -9.44 -17.46
CA PRO A 296 20.02 -8.12 -17.24
C PRO A 296 19.69 -7.10 -18.34
N GLU A 297 19.17 -7.52 -19.50
CA GLU A 297 18.81 -6.58 -20.58
C GLU A 297 17.57 -5.74 -20.23
N ALA A 298 16.62 -6.28 -19.48
CA ALA A 298 15.51 -5.51 -18.91
C ALA A 298 16.02 -4.43 -17.93
N MET A 299 17.08 -4.73 -17.17
CA MET A 299 17.70 -3.75 -16.27
C MET A 299 18.34 -2.59 -17.05
N LEU A 300 19.11 -2.90 -18.10
CA LEU A 300 19.75 -1.88 -18.93
C LEU A 300 18.72 -0.98 -19.66
N ARG A 301 17.56 -1.53 -20.02
CA ARG A 301 16.42 -0.74 -20.51
C ARG A 301 15.84 0.18 -19.44
N ALA A 302 15.64 -0.32 -18.21
CA ALA A 302 15.16 0.49 -17.08
C ALA A 302 16.14 1.61 -16.70
N GLU A 303 17.45 1.32 -16.66
CA GLU A 303 18.52 2.30 -16.45
C GLU A 303 18.48 3.39 -17.53
N SER A 304 18.44 3.00 -18.81
CA SER A 304 18.35 3.93 -19.95
C SER A 304 17.13 4.85 -19.87
N VAL A 305 15.96 4.35 -19.45
CA VAL A 305 14.76 5.19 -19.25
C VAL A 305 15.02 6.27 -18.19
N VAL A 306 15.60 5.92 -17.04
CA VAL A 306 15.87 6.88 -15.96
C VAL A 306 16.98 7.86 -16.35
N ASP A 307 18.06 7.40 -17.00
CA ASP A 307 19.13 8.28 -17.49
C ASP A 307 18.64 9.26 -18.56
N ASN A 308 17.82 8.82 -19.51
CA ASN A 308 17.21 9.71 -20.50
C ASN A 308 16.32 10.76 -19.81
N LEU A 309 15.48 10.37 -18.84
CA LEU A 309 14.66 11.31 -18.08
C LEU A 309 15.48 12.31 -17.27
N LEU A 310 16.61 11.90 -16.71
CA LEU A 310 17.52 12.77 -15.97
C LEU A 310 18.29 13.73 -16.87
N ASN A 311 18.59 13.34 -18.11
CA ASN A 311 19.26 14.19 -19.11
C ASN A 311 18.29 15.13 -19.84
N GLU A 312 17.03 14.73 -20.05
CA GLU A 312 15.95 15.58 -20.58
C GLU A 312 15.47 16.63 -19.54
N ALA A 313 15.64 16.35 -18.24
CA ALA A 313 15.12 17.17 -17.15
C ALA A 313 16.03 18.34 -16.73
N GLU A 314 16.10 19.38 -17.57
CA GLU A 314 16.35 20.74 -17.04
C GLU A 314 15.19 21.21 -16.13
N SER A 315 14.01 20.58 -16.24
CA SER A 315 12.87 20.75 -15.32
C SER A 315 12.73 19.56 -14.37
N SER A 316 13.06 19.77 -13.10
CA SER A 316 13.15 18.78 -12.00
C SER A 316 11.84 18.01 -11.63
N SER A 317 10.80 18.02 -12.47
CA SER A 317 9.44 17.57 -12.15
C SER A 317 9.06 16.18 -12.70
N THR A 318 9.90 15.54 -13.52
CA THR A 318 9.57 14.28 -14.23
C THR A 318 9.95 13.02 -13.47
N VAL A 319 11.08 13.04 -12.76
CA VAL A 319 11.53 11.94 -11.91
C VAL A 319 10.85 12.05 -10.54
N SER A 320 10.57 10.91 -9.90
CA SER A 320 9.99 10.86 -8.56
C SER A 320 10.74 9.87 -7.66
N PRO A 321 10.66 10.01 -6.31
CA PRO A 321 11.22 9.00 -5.40
C PRO A 321 10.63 7.60 -5.62
N GLN A 322 9.35 7.52 -6.02
CA GLN A 322 8.69 6.24 -6.35
C GLN A 322 9.35 5.57 -7.56
N MET A 323 9.64 6.32 -8.62
CA MET A 323 10.34 5.82 -9.81
C MET A 323 11.73 5.26 -9.48
N LEU A 324 12.48 5.98 -8.62
CA LEU A 324 13.79 5.55 -8.16
C LEU A 324 13.69 4.34 -7.20
N ASN A 325 12.66 4.26 -6.37
CA ASN A 325 12.37 3.09 -5.55
C ASN A 325 12.03 1.86 -6.41
N SER A 326 11.24 2.01 -7.48
CA SER A 326 10.98 0.91 -8.43
C SER A 326 12.25 0.42 -9.11
N LEU A 327 13.15 1.32 -9.52
CA LEU A 327 14.46 0.93 -10.08
C LEU A 327 15.33 0.20 -9.04
N MET A 328 15.34 0.68 -7.79
CA MET A 328 16.04 -0.04 -6.71
C MET A 328 15.43 -1.43 -6.44
N SER A 329 14.09 -1.56 -6.47
CA SER A 329 13.39 -2.85 -6.32
C SER A 329 13.70 -3.81 -7.47
N ALA A 330 13.90 -3.29 -8.68
CA ALA A 330 14.40 -4.07 -9.80
C ALA A 330 15.80 -4.65 -9.48
N TYR A 331 16.74 -3.85 -8.94
CA TYR A 331 18.07 -4.34 -8.55
C TYR A 331 18.04 -5.44 -7.48
N VAL A 332 17.08 -5.42 -6.55
CA VAL A 332 16.89 -6.48 -5.53
C VAL A 332 16.67 -7.84 -6.20
N LYS A 333 15.86 -7.89 -7.26
CA LYS A 333 15.59 -9.13 -8.00
C LYS A 333 16.81 -9.69 -8.74
N LEU A 334 17.74 -8.82 -9.15
CA LEU A 334 18.96 -9.24 -9.85
C LEU A 334 19.96 -9.93 -8.91
N GLY A 335 19.97 -9.54 -7.63
CA GLY A 335 20.77 -10.18 -6.58
C GLY A 335 22.30 -10.11 -6.74
N THR A 336 22.83 -9.25 -7.64
CA THR A 336 24.27 -9.13 -7.87
C THR A 336 24.89 -8.04 -6.99
N GLN A 337 26.19 -8.16 -6.70
CA GLN A 337 26.89 -7.11 -5.94
C GLN A 337 26.83 -5.74 -6.65
N GLU A 338 27.01 -5.71 -7.97
CA GLU A 338 26.88 -4.48 -8.77
C GLU A 338 25.48 -3.86 -8.66
N SER A 339 24.40 -4.67 -8.59
CA SER A 339 23.03 -4.16 -8.45
C SER A 339 22.79 -3.56 -7.07
N ALA A 340 23.35 -4.16 -6.01
CA ALA A 340 23.29 -3.60 -4.65
C ALA A 340 24.09 -2.29 -4.53
N GLU A 341 25.28 -2.22 -5.14
CA GLU A 341 26.08 -0.99 -5.20
C GLU A 341 25.31 0.13 -5.93
N LYS A 342 24.75 -0.14 -7.12
CA LYS A 342 23.88 0.80 -7.86
C LYS A 342 22.67 1.25 -7.03
N ALA A 343 22.01 0.35 -6.30
CA ALA A 343 20.92 0.71 -5.41
C ALA A 343 21.37 1.68 -4.29
N THR A 344 22.55 1.48 -3.69
CA THR A 344 23.08 2.44 -2.71
C THR A 344 23.43 3.80 -3.30
N LEU A 345 23.91 3.85 -4.55
CA LEU A 345 24.20 5.10 -5.24
C LEU A 345 22.91 5.92 -5.48
N ILE A 346 21.80 5.26 -5.81
CA ILE A 346 20.48 5.90 -5.90
C ILE A 346 20.02 6.41 -4.52
N LEU A 347 20.17 5.62 -3.46
CA LEU A 347 19.83 6.06 -2.10
C LEU A 347 20.66 7.29 -1.66
N GLN A 348 21.97 7.29 -1.91
CA GLN A 348 22.85 8.43 -1.65
C GLN A 348 22.45 9.67 -2.48
N ARG A 349 22.00 9.47 -3.72
CA ARG A 349 21.46 10.56 -4.55
C ARG A 349 20.17 11.13 -3.96
N LEU A 350 19.28 10.28 -3.44
CA LEU A 350 18.08 10.72 -2.71
C LEU A 350 18.45 11.50 -1.44
N GLU A 351 19.42 11.04 -0.65
CA GLU A 351 19.95 11.79 0.51
C GLU A 351 20.50 13.17 0.09
N TYR A 352 21.28 13.25 -0.99
CA TYR A 352 21.85 14.50 -1.50
C TYR A 352 20.77 15.46 -2.01
N MET A 353 19.82 14.98 -2.81
CA MET A 353 18.72 15.80 -3.32
C MET A 353 17.78 16.26 -2.19
N GLY A 354 17.56 15.43 -1.17
CA GLY A 354 16.75 15.78 0.00
C GLY A 354 17.41 16.74 0.99
N THR A 355 18.73 16.92 0.92
CA THR A 355 19.50 17.85 1.76
C THR A 355 19.82 19.18 1.07
N PHE A 356 20.04 19.19 -0.25
CA PHE A 356 20.39 20.38 -1.02
C PHE A 356 19.30 20.88 -1.98
N GLY A 357 18.19 20.15 -2.14
CA GLY A 357 17.20 20.38 -3.20
C GLY A 357 15.73 20.30 -2.75
N ASP A 358 14.86 20.12 -3.75
CA ASP A 358 13.40 20.16 -3.62
C ASP A 358 12.88 19.16 -2.57
N THR A 359 11.92 19.62 -1.75
CA THR A 359 11.26 18.82 -0.72
C THR A 359 10.58 17.55 -1.23
N ALA A 360 10.26 17.47 -2.52
CA ALA A 360 9.70 16.30 -3.18
C ALA A 360 10.71 15.14 -3.36
N MET A 361 12.02 15.41 -3.35
CA MET A 361 13.07 14.42 -3.66
C MET A 361 13.83 13.95 -2.41
N LYS A 362 13.11 13.25 -1.52
CA LYS A 362 13.67 12.72 -0.26
C LYS A 362 13.63 11.20 -0.20
N PRO A 363 14.60 10.55 0.47
CA PRO A 363 14.54 9.13 0.75
C PRO A 363 13.42 8.87 1.78
N THR A 364 12.73 7.74 1.65
CA THR A 364 11.73 7.28 2.61
C THR A 364 12.23 6.05 3.36
N ILE A 365 11.55 5.63 4.44
CA ILE A 365 11.81 4.34 5.12
C ILE A 365 11.85 3.19 4.10
N HIS A 366 10.95 3.21 3.11
CA HIS A 366 10.91 2.23 2.04
C HIS A 366 12.17 2.27 1.15
N SER A 367 12.70 3.45 0.81
CA SER A 367 13.97 3.59 0.08
C SER A 367 15.15 2.91 0.81
N TYR A 368 15.26 3.11 2.13
CA TYR A 368 16.28 2.43 2.95
C TYR A 368 16.03 0.91 3.01
N SER A 369 14.78 0.49 3.16
CA SER A 369 14.40 -0.92 3.18
C SER A 369 14.79 -1.64 1.89
N ILE A 370 14.54 -1.04 0.72
CA ILE A 370 14.91 -1.63 -0.58
C ILE A 370 16.43 -1.76 -0.70
N ALA A 371 17.19 -0.72 -0.32
CA ALA A 371 18.66 -0.77 -0.39
C ALA A 371 19.26 -1.85 0.54
N ILE A 372 18.68 -2.06 1.72
CA ILE A 372 19.08 -3.14 2.64
C ILE A 372 18.69 -4.51 2.09
N SER A 373 17.49 -4.65 1.50
CA SER A 373 17.07 -5.87 0.79
C SER A 373 17.97 -6.21 -0.38
N ALA A 374 18.46 -5.21 -1.13
CA ALA A 374 19.37 -5.42 -2.26
C ALA A 374 20.68 -6.07 -1.82
N TRP A 375 21.26 -5.63 -0.70
CA TRP A 375 22.44 -6.29 -0.12
C TRP A 375 22.10 -7.66 0.48
N SER A 376 20.95 -7.81 1.14
CA SER A 376 20.52 -9.12 1.68
C SER A 376 20.44 -10.19 0.60
N ALA A 377 19.98 -9.83 -0.60
CA ALA A 377 19.88 -10.75 -1.75
C ALA A 377 21.23 -11.39 -2.12
N VAL A 378 22.32 -10.62 -2.09
CA VAL A 378 23.68 -11.02 -2.53
C VAL A 378 24.28 -12.15 -1.68
N GLY A 379 24.02 -12.17 -0.36
CA GLY A 379 24.47 -13.25 0.52
C GLY A 379 25.98 -13.36 0.75
N THR A 380 26.74 -12.26 0.67
CA THR A 380 28.16 -12.22 1.08
C THR A 380 28.35 -11.50 2.41
N GLU A 381 29.50 -11.69 3.06
CA GLU A 381 29.85 -11.01 4.31
C GLU A 381 29.94 -9.48 4.13
N GLU A 382 30.59 -9.02 3.05
CA GLU A 382 30.66 -7.60 2.70
C GLU A 382 29.26 -7.00 2.44
N ALA A 383 28.34 -7.78 1.85
CA ALA A 383 26.97 -7.36 1.65
C ALA A 383 26.21 -7.21 2.98
N ALA A 384 26.34 -8.17 3.89
CA ALA A 384 25.72 -8.08 5.22
C ALA A 384 26.27 -6.89 6.03
N ALA A 385 27.59 -6.64 5.98
CA ALA A 385 28.20 -5.47 6.59
C ALA A 385 27.69 -4.14 5.98
N ASN A 386 27.47 -4.09 4.66
CA ASN A 386 26.89 -2.93 3.99
C ASN A 386 25.39 -2.73 4.32
N ALA A 387 24.60 -3.80 4.41
CA ALA A 387 23.22 -3.77 4.87
C ALA A 387 23.13 -3.18 6.29
N GLU A 388 23.99 -3.63 7.21
CA GLU A 388 24.06 -3.10 8.57
C GLU A 388 24.52 -1.62 8.60
N ARG A 389 25.48 -1.24 7.75
CA ARG A 389 25.94 0.15 7.62
C ARG A 389 24.80 1.10 7.22
N ILE A 390 23.90 0.68 6.33
CA ILE A 390 22.73 1.46 5.89
C ILE A 390 21.68 1.54 7.03
N LEU A 391 21.44 0.44 7.76
CA LEU A 391 20.58 0.46 8.95
C LEU A 391 21.12 1.42 10.03
N ASN A 392 22.42 1.36 10.32
CA ASN A 392 23.06 2.26 11.27
C ASN A 392 22.94 3.73 10.82
N ARG A 393 23.10 4.01 9.53
CA ARG A 393 22.89 5.34 8.92
C ARG A 393 21.47 5.86 9.11
N LEU A 394 20.44 5.02 8.91
CA LEU A 394 19.05 5.40 9.15
C LEU A 394 18.80 5.76 10.62
N ILE A 395 19.34 4.97 11.55
CA ILE A 395 19.23 5.22 13.00
C ILE A 395 19.94 6.54 13.39
N GLU A 396 21.10 6.83 12.81
CA GLU A 396 21.80 8.11 13.00
C GLU A 396 20.98 9.30 12.50
N ILE A 397 20.37 9.20 11.32
CA ILE A 397 19.53 10.26 10.74
C ILE A 397 18.30 10.51 11.62
N HIS A 398 17.60 9.45 12.06
CA HIS A 398 16.48 9.55 13.00
C HIS A 398 16.90 10.19 14.33
N ALA A 399 18.02 9.78 14.91
CA ALA A 399 18.54 10.33 16.16
C ALA A 399 18.98 11.82 16.05
N GLN A 400 19.33 12.28 14.85
CA GLN A 400 19.69 13.69 14.60
C GLN A 400 18.47 14.59 14.35
N GLN A 401 17.32 14.04 13.96
CA GLN A 401 16.09 14.79 13.73
C GLN A 401 15.48 15.25 15.08
N LYS A 402 15.55 16.55 15.34
CA LYS A 402 14.94 17.20 16.52
C LYS A 402 13.50 17.68 16.27
N ASP A 403 13.07 17.73 15.01
CA ASP A 403 11.72 18.14 14.63
C ASP A 403 10.76 16.97 14.84
N ALA A 404 9.90 17.04 15.86
CA ALA A 404 8.97 15.97 16.21
C ALA A 404 8.07 15.52 15.04
N ASP A 405 7.63 16.47 14.20
CA ASP A 405 6.78 16.19 13.04
C ASP A 405 7.50 15.42 11.92
N ARG A 406 8.85 15.43 11.89
CA ARG A 406 9.65 14.69 10.90
C ARG A 406 10.26 13.40 11.43
N ALA A 407 10.46 13.30 12.75
CA ALA A 407 10.98 12.09 13.37
C ALA A 407 10.10 10.85 13.04
N ASP A 408 8.78 11.00 12.97
CA ASP A 408 7.90 9.89 12.55
C ASP A 408 8.01 9.53 11.05
N GLU A 409 8.60 10.37 10.16
CA GLU A 409 8.76 10.07 8.73
C GLU A 409 9.90 9.07 8.43
N LEU A 410 10.94 9.00 9.27
CA LEU A 410 12.13 8.15 9.07
C LEU A 410 12.42 7.18 10.24
N CYS A 411 11.44 6.93 11.10
CA CYS A 411 11.56 5.95 12.17
C CYS A 411 11.94 4.56 11.60
N PRO A 412 13.04 3.93 12.06
CA PRO A 412 13.33 2.53 11.78
C PRO A 412 12.14 1.65 12.17
N ASN A 413 11.90 0.56 11.44
CA ASN A 413 10.82 -0.40 11.69
C ASN A 413 11.35 -1.83 11.89
N ASN A 414 10.50 -2.74 12.36
CA ASN A 414 10.85 -4.15 12.51
C ASN A 414 11.35 -4.79 11.21
N ILE A 415 10.75 -4.43 10.07
CA ILE A 415 11.07 -5.01 8.76
C ILE A 415 12.55 -4.77 8.41
N ILE A 416 13.02 -3.52 8.48
CA ILE A 416 14.40 -3.14 8.16
C ILE A 416 15.41 -3.84 9.09
N PHE A 417 15.11 -3.96 10.38
CA PHE A 417 15.94 -4.75 11.30
C PHE A 417 15.95 -6.24 10.92
N ASN A 418 14.79 -6.84 10.67
CA ASN A 418 14.69 -8.24 10.27
C ASN A 418 15.40 -8.51 8.92
N THR A 419 15.36 -7.59 7.95
CA THR A 419 16.09 -7.68 6.68
C THR A 419 17.61 -7.59 6.88
N ALA A 420 18.09 -6.69 7.76
CA ALA A 420 19.53 -6.59 8.07
C ALA A 420 20.05 -7.83 8.82
N VAL A 421 19.23 -8.42 9.70
CA VAL A 421 19.53 -9.70 10.37
C VAL A 421 19.51 -10.86 9.36
N ASP A 422 18.58 -10.87 8.40
CA ASP A 422 18.55 -11.88 7.33
C ASP A 422 19.74 -11.78 6.38
N ALA A 423 20.24 -10.57 6.11
CA ALA A 423 21.47 -10.37 5.33
C ALA A 423 22.67 -11.08 5.98
N TRP A 424 22.84 -10.93 7.30
CA TRP A 424 23.82 -11.72 8.07
C TRP A 424 23.48 -13.22 8.07
N ALA A 425 22.20 -13.60 8.23
CA ALA A 425 21.82 -15.02 8.21
C ALA A 425 22.05 -15.71 6.85
N ARG A 426 22.06 -14.96 5.75
CA ARG A 426 22.35 -15.41 4.39
C ARG A 426 23.85 -15.41 4.06
N SER A 427 24.68 -14.61 4.75
CA SER A 427 26.12 -14.51 4.46
C SER A 427 26.90 -15.80 4.74
N GLY A 428 26.40 -16.64 5.65
CA GLY A 428 27.10 -17.86 6.10
C GLY A 428 28.47 -17.59 6.74
N SER A 429 28.76 -16.35 7.12
CA SER A 429 30.06 -15.97 7.68
C SER A 429 30.19 -16.37 9.15
N ALA A 430 31.42 -16.48 9.65
CA ALA A 430 31.68 -16.73 11.08
C ALA A 430 31.15 -15.60 11.97
N GLU A 431 31.11 -14.36 11.46
CA GLU A 431 30.56 -13.20 12.18
C GLU A 431 29.02 -13.12 12.14
N ALA A 432 28.33 -13.91 11.30
CA ALA A 432 26.88 -13.82 11.11
C ALA A 432 26.09 -13.92 12.42
N GLY A 433 26.37 -14.93 13.24
CA GLY A 433 25.74 -15.13 14.55
C GLY A 433 25.97 -13.96 15.51
N PRO A 434 27.23 -13.61 15.85
CA PRO A 434 27.55 -12.48 16.72
C PRO A 434 26.96 -11.13 16.26
N ARG A 435 26.94 -10.86 14.95
CA ARG A 435 26.37 -9.61 14.39
C ARG A 435 24.84 -9.61 14.45
N ALA A 436 24.20 -10.74 14.12
CA ALA A 436 22.76 -10.90 14.26
C ALA A 436 22.30 -10.74 15.73
N GLU A 437 23.03 -11.29 16.70
CA GLU A 437 22.72 -11.12 18.13
C GLU A 437 22.96 -9.69 18.61
N SER A 438 24.01 -9.02 18.13
CA SER A 438 24.25 -7.59 18.40
C SER A 438 23.10 -6.71 17.89
N LEU A 439 22.58 -6.99 16.70
CA LEU A 439 21.40 -6.31 16.14
C LEU A 439 20.12 -6.59 16.94
N LEU A 440 19.88 -7.83 17.35
CA LEU A 440 18.77 -8.20 18.24
C LEU A 440 18.87 -7.42 19.56
N HIS A 441 20.04 -7.37 20.19
CA HIS A 441 20.23 -6.63 21.45
C HIS A 441 20.11 -5.11 21.28
N LYS A 442 20.47 -4.57 20.10
CA LYS A 442 20.19 -3.17 19.73
C LYS A 442 18.68 -2.93 19.61
N MET A 443 17.96 -3.85 18.99
CA MET A 443 16.50 -3.84 18.85
C MET A 443 15.80 -3.89 20.22
N GLU A 444 16.29 -4.70 21.15
CA GLU A 444 15.81 -4.76 22.55
C GLU A 444 15.97 -3.42 23.27
N LYS A 445 17.12 -2.75 23.13
CA LYS A 445 17.35 -1.42 23.72
C LYS A 445 16.38 -0.39 23.16
N LEU A 446 16.29 -0.30 21.83
CA LEU A 446 15.41 0.64 21.15
C LEU A 446 13.93 0.39 21.49
N SER A 447 13.52 -0.85 21.80
CA SER A 447 12.14 -1.15 22.22
C SER A 447 11.73 -0.54 23.57
N HIS A 448 12.70 -0.16 24.40
CA HIS A 448 12.46 0.55 25.67
C HIS A 448 12.46 2.08 25.48
N ASP A 449 13.02 2.57 24.38
CA ASP A 449 13.07 3.99 24.05
C ASP A 449 11.77 4.44 23.37
N ARG A 450 11.06 5.40 23.97
CA ARG A 450 9.77 5.90 23.44
C ARG A 450 9.86 6.59 22.06
N ASN A 451 11.07 6.83 21.57
CA ASN A 451 11.34 7.49 20.28
C ASN A 451 11.43 6.51 19.10
N TYR A 452 11.31 5.20 19.35
CA TYR A 452 11.36 4.15 18.34
C TYR A 452 10.15 3.23 18.48
N ASP A 453 9.59 2.77 17.36
CA ASP A 453 8.56 1.73 17.35
C ASP A 453 9.10 0.39 16.83
N VAL A 454 10.23 -0.02 17.39
CA VAL A 454 10.98 -1.22 17.00
C VAL A 454 11.01 -2.21 18.16
N ARG A 455 10.70 -3.49 17.92
CA ARG A 455 10.81 -4.56 18.92
C ARG A 455 11.16 -5.89 18.29
N PRO A 456 11.97 -6.74 18.95
CA PRO A 456 12.08 -8.14 18.57
C PRO A 456 10.71 -8.81 18.49
N ASP A 457 10.49 -9.53 17.41
CA ASP A 457 9.35 -10.43 17.24
C ASP A 457 9.88 -11.87 17.02
N THR A 458 8.97 -12.85 16.89
CA THR A 458 9.36 -14.24 16.68
C THR A 458 10.17 -14.42 15.38
N ILE A 459 9.98 -13.54 14.38
CA ILE A 459 10.78 -13.57 13.14
C ILE A 459 12.21 -13.11 13.46
N THR A 460 12.40 -12.02 14.22
CA THR A 460 13.75 -11.56 14.63
C THR A 460 14.53 -12.69 15.32
N PHE A 461 13.95 -13.34 16.32
CA PHE A 461 14.60 -14.46 17.02
C PHE A 461 14.91 -15.64 16.09
N ASN A 462 13.97 -16.02 15.22
CA ASN A 462 14.18 -17.10 14.25
C ASN A 462 15.29 -16.77 13.24
N THR A 463 15.39 -15.52 12.77
CA THR A 463 16.44 -15.11 11.84
C THR A 463 17.80 -15.01 12.54
N CYS A 464 17.87 -14.61 13.81
CA CYS A 464 19.09 -14.70 14.61
C CYS A 464 19.54 -16.16 14.85
N MET A 465 18.62 -17.08 15.16
CA MET A 465 18.93 -18.51 15.28
C MET A 465 19.41 -19.08 13.94
N LYS A 466 18.75 -18.74 12.82
CA LYS A 466 19.21 -19.08 11.46
C LYS A 466 20.64 -18.59 11.19
N ALA A 467 21.01 -17.37 11.60
CA ALA A 467 22.36 -16.85 11.43
C ALA A 467 23.42 -17.64 12.22
N TRP A 468 23.11 -18.01 13.47
CA TRP A 468 23.97 -18.87 14.28
C TRP A 468 24.10 -20.29 13.73
N CYS A 469 23.00 -20.89 13.26
CA CYS A 469 22.97 -22.25 12.70
C CYS A 469 23.63 -22.36 11.31
N ASN A 470 23.71 -21.27 10.54
CA ASN A 470 24.37 -21.22 9.24
C ASN A 470 25.88 -20.91 9.34
N GLY A 471 26.36 -20.42 10.48
CA GLY A 471 27.77 -20.06 10.67
C GLY A 471 28.70 -21.27 10.73
N PRO A 472 29.96 -21.15 10.26
CA PRO A 472 30.97 -22.21 10.35
C PRO A 472 31.50 -22.35 11.78
N GLY A 473 30.71 -22.98 12.67
CA GLY A 473 31.12 -23.20 14.05
C GLY A 473 30.14 -24.03 14.86
N SER A 474 30.67 -25.03 15.57
CA SER A 474 29.90 -25.90 16.47
C SER A 474 29.25 -25.13 17.64
N ASP A 475 29.83 -24.00 18.03
CA ASP A 475 29.36 -23.11 19.10
C ASP A 475 28.02 -22.42 18.76
N GLY A 476 27.74 -22.22 17.47
CA GLY A 476 26.50 -21.56 17.02
C GLY A 476 25.23 -22.32 17.41
N LEU A 477 25.30 -23.65 17.51
CA LEU A 477 24.18 -24.49 17.97
C LEU A 477 23.86 -24.26 19.45
N LEU A 478 24.88 -24.08 20.29
CA LEU A 478 24.70 -23.78 21.71
C LEU A 478 24.10 -22.38 21.90
N ARG A 479 24.57 -21.40 21.11
CA ARG A 479 23.99 -20.04 21.09
C ARG A 479 22.56 -20.00 20.57
N ALA A 480 22.22 -20.79 19.56
CA ALA A 480 20.85 -20.96 19.11
C ALA A 480 19.96 -21.58 20.20
N GLU A 481 20.47 -22.56 20.97
CA GLU A 481 19.78 -23.15 22.13
C GLU A 481 19.57 -22.12 23.26
N GLU A 482 20.54 -21.23 23.51
CA GLU A 482 20.40 -20.12 24.47
C GLU A 482 19.36 -19.08 24.03
N LEU A 483 19.35 -18.70 22.74
CA LEU A 483 18.31 -17.83 22.17
C LEU A 483 16.93 -18.48 22.22
N MET A 484 16.83 -19.79 22.02
CA MET A 484 15.58 -20.54 22.14
C MET A 484 15.08 -20.55 23.59
N LYS A 485 15.94 -20.77 24.59
CA LYS A 485 15.59 -20.65 26.02
C LYS A 485 15.15 -19.23 26.39
N LYS A 486 15.78 -18.21 25.80
CA LYS A 486 15.35 -16.81 25.94
C LYS A 486 13.96 -16.57 25.33
N LEU A 487 13.64 -17.23 24.21
CA LEU A 487 12.32 -17.18 23.57
C LEU A 487 11.25 -17.94 24.38
N GLU A 488 11.59 -19.08 24.98
CA GLU A 488 10.74 -19.87 25.89
C GLU A 488 10.51 -19.19 27.24
N SER A 489 11.39 -18.27 27.66
CA SER A 489 11.13 -17.39 28.81
C SER A 489 10.06 -16.32 28.54
N HIS A 490 9.52 -16.27 27.32
CA HIS A 490 8.44 -15.38 26.88
C HIS A 490 8.75 -13.89 27.06
N PRO A 491 9.76 -13.34 26.35
CA PRO A 491 10.23 -11.99 26.59
C PRO A 491 9.16 -10.95 26.21
N GLU A 492 9.04 -9.93 27.05
CA GLU A 492 8.00 -8.90 26.99
C GLU A 492 8.55 -7.54 26.56
N TYR A 493 7.96 -6.94 25.52
CA TYR A 493 8.39 -5.63 24.98
C TYR A 493 7.23 -4.59 24.96
N PRO A 494 7.44 -3.34 25.43
CA PRO A 494 6.36 -2.38 25.67
C PRO A 494 5.86 -1.65 24.40
N LYS A 495 4.57 -1.74 24.08
CA LYS A 495 3.92 -1.15 22.88
C LYS A 495 3.73 0.37 22.99
N ARG A 496 4.00 1.10 21.88
CA ARG A 496 3.78 2.56 21.75
C ARG A 496 2.36 2.97 22.18
N ASN A 497 1.39 2.10 21.91
CA ASN A 497 -0.04 2.28 22.23
C ASN A 497 -0.44 1.76 23.63
N GLY A 498 0.50 1.50 24.55
CA GLY A 498 0.20 1.15 25.94
C GLY A 498 -0.16 -0.32 26.21
N GLY A 499 0.40 -1.25 25.42
CA GLY A 499 0.27 -2.70 25.62
C GLY A 499 1.62 -3.40 25.76
N ILE A 500 1.63 -4.74 25.77
CA ILE A 500 2.86 -5.55 25.78
C ILE A 500 2.86 -6.48 24.56
N LEU A 501 4.03 -6.70 23.97
CA LEU A 501 4.31 -7.76 23.01
C LEU A 501 5.01 -8.90 23.76
N ILE A 502 4.30 -10.00 24.01
CA ILE A 502 4.88 -11.23 24.54
C ILE A 502 5.32 -12.05 23.34
N VAL A 503 6.63 -12.23 23.16
CA VAL A 503 7.16 -13.06 22.07
C VAL A 503 7.10 -14.53 22.50
N LYS A 504 6.71 -15.42 21.58
CA LYS A 504 6.59 -16.87 21.84
C LYS A 504 7.37 -17.65 20.79
N PRO A 505 7.90 -18.85 21.13
CA PRO A 505 8.44 -19.76 20.13
C PRO A 505 7.33 -20.23 19.18
N SER A 506 7.68 -20.41 17.92
CA SER A 506 6.79 -20.95 16.87
C SER A 506 7.25 -22.33 16.42
N ARG A 507 6.43 -23.03 15.62
CA ARG A 507 6.84 -24.29 14.96
C ARG A 507 8.15 -24.11 14.17
N LEU A 508 8.33 -22.95 13.53
CA LEU A 508 9.55 -22.61 12.80
C LEU A 508 10.77 -22.51 13.73
N SER A 509 10.61 -21.98 14.94
CA SER A 509 11.69 -21.88 15.95
C SER A 509 12.24 -23.27 16.31
N TYR A 510 11.35 -24.22 16.63
CA TYR A 510 11.73 -25.60 16.90
C TYR A 510 12.31 -26.30 15.66
N ASN A 511 11.64 -26.19 14.50
CA ASN A 511 12.11 -26.83 13.26
C ASN A 511 13.51 -26.34 12.84
N GLN A 512 13.82 -25.06 13.01
CA GLN A 512 15.16 -24.51 12.75
C GLN A 512 16.21 -25.20 13.63
N LEU A 513 15.99 -25.25 14.95
CA LEU A 513 16.93 -25.84 15.90
C LEU A 513 17.11 -27.35 15.68
N ILE A 514 16.01 -28.09 15.48
CA ILE A 514 16.00 -29.52 15.14
C ILE A 514 16.79 -29.78 13.85
N SER A 515 16.53 -28.99 12.79
CA SER A 515 17.24 -29.13 11.51
C SER A 515 18.74 -28.83 11.60
N ALA A 516 19.14 -27.98 12.54
CA ALA A 516 20.53 -27.60 12.77
C ALA A 516 21.26 -28.67 13.60
N TRP A 517 20.64 -29.19 14.66
CA TRP A 517 21.17 -30.35 15.39
C TRP A 517 21.28 -31.59 14.50
N ALA A 518 20.27 -31.88 13.67
CA ALA A 518 20.29 -33.02 12.73
C ALA A 518 21.43 -32.93 11.68
N LYS A 519 21.90 -31.72 11.34
CA LYS A 519 23.08 -31.49 10.48
C LYS A 519 24.40 -31.57 11.24
N SER A 520 24.37 -31.54 12.58
CA SER A 520 25.57 -31.53 13.42
C SER A 520 26.14 -32.93 13.63
N HIS A 521 27.46 -33.03 13.80
CA HIS A 521 28.14 -34.29 14.08
C HIS A 521 28.28 -34.59 15.60
N TYR A 522 27.45 -33.99 16.45
CA TYR A 522 27.45 -34.27 17.88
C TYR A 522 26.82 -35.63 18.19
N ALA A 523 27.41 -36.39 19.12
CA ALA A 523 26.83 -37.65 19.59
C ALA A 523 25.43 -37.46 20.22
N ASP A 524 25.23 -36.35 20.92
CA ASP A 524 23.95 -35.99 21.56
C ASP A 524 22.94 -35.35 20.58
N ALA A 525 23.30 -35.14 19.31
CA ALA A 525 22.46 -34.43 18.34
C ALA A 525 21.05 -35.02 18.23
N ALA A 526 20.95 -36.35 18.18
CA ALA A 526 19.69 -37.08 18.09
C ALA A 526 18.89 -37.16 19.41
N ILE A 527 19.40 -36.59 20.51
CA ILE A 527 18.70 -36.46 21.79
C ILE A 527 18.26 -35.00 22.02
N ARG A 528 18.93 -34.03 21.38
CA ARG A 528 18.59 -32.60 21.43
C ARG A 528 17.66 -32.15 20.30
N ALA A 529 17.64 -32.89 19.19
CA ALA A 529 16.68 -32.78 18.10
C ALA A 529 15.41 -33.59 18.41
#